data_AF-A0A496S111-F1
#
_entry.id   AF-A0A496S111-F1
#
_cell.length_a   1.000
_cell.length_b   1.000
_cell.length_c   1.000
_cell.angle_alpha   90.00
_cell.angle_beta   90.00
_cell.angle_gamma   90.00
#
_symmetry.space_group_name_H-M   'P 1'
#
loop_
_entity.id
_entity.type
_entity.pdbx_description
1 polymer ?
#
loop_
_entity_poly.entity_id
_entity_poly.type
_entity_poly.pdbx_seq_one_letter_code
_entity_poly.pdbx_strand_id
1 'polypeptide(L)'
;MKRRVMGTMVIMVLLFACCATRLWASEMDVLVNKLVEKGILTPYEAQILKAEAKEEAAAELAQGKAVTVPGWTQKIKIKGDARFRTQVEWGKGRAPAHQRIRNRVRARLGVEGKVNKQVSAGIYAVTGGNDPRSTNQTLDDGFETQTFRLDAYYIKWMPELDEQIGDGTVWLGKFKNPFQKTALLWDGDICPMGVAAQYMSPGFELGEVPANLYGNFGFLWLDELSRFQDDPLMFVFQGGLKMDVIRDWDSTFNVAAAYYASSHVKDNDNGPNYVGAAGTNTYNNGRYASSFDLVDVLLKYDSKRIFDFEIGHGLYSDLIWNTDSAASKDFAWLTGAYLGKKKPKKPGQWKAYGEYRYIERDAVPDFLPDSDFYGFVNDGIPEGGGTNGQGFVGGIKYAIFNNTVLGVKYYYCTPIDIDAGTADQFKEPYQLLQMDIAVKF
;
A
#
# COMPACT_ATOMS: atom_id res chain seq x y z
N MET A 1 10.76 -6.69 34.83
CA MET A 1 10.14 -8.01 34.53
C MET A 1 8.95 -7.94 33.55
N LYS A 2 8.12 -6.88 33.55
CA LYS A 2 6.96 -6.72 32.64
C LYS A 2 7.26 -6.41 31.15
N ARG A 3 8.51 -6.08 30.77
CA ARG A 3 8.87 -5.70 29.39
C ARG A 3 9.26 -6.86 28.46
N ARG A 4 9.58 -8.06 29.00
CA ARG A 4 9.94 -9.23 28.17
C ARG A 4 8.74 -10.08 27.73
N VAL A 5 7.60 -9.96 28.41
CA VAL A 5 6.38 -10.77 28.17
C VAL A 5 5.66 -10.38 26.87
N MET A 6 5.78 -9.12 26.43
CA MET A 6 5.02 -8.60 25.29
C MET A 6 5.61 -9.02 23.93
N GLY A 7 6.93 -9.24 23.84
CA GLY A 7 7.58 -9.73 22.61
C GLY A 7 7.27 -11.20 22.33
N THR A 8 7.09 -11.99 23.38
CA THR A 8 6.77 -13.42 23.32
C THR A 8 5.34 -13.69 22.87
N MET A 9 4.40 -12.80 23.22
CA MET A 9 3.00 -12.91 22.80
C MET A 9 2.82 -12.76 21.29
N VAL A 10 3.58 -11.89 20.62
CA VAL A 10 3.45 -11.61 19.18
C VAL A 10 3.85 -12.81 18.31
N ILE A 11 4.88 -13.58 18.71
CA ILE A 11 5.29 -14.82 18.03
C ILE A 11 4.23 -15.91 18.21
N MET A 12 3.55 -15.94 19.37
CA MET A 12 2.43 -16.85 19.64
C MET A 12 1.24 -16.61 18.68
N VAL A 13 0.98 -15.36 18.32
CA VAL A 13 -0.10 -15.00 17.40
C VAL A 13 0.09 -15.54 15.98
N LEU A 14 1.35 -15.57 15.50
CA LEU A 14 1.68 -16.04 14.15
C LEU A 14 1.47 -17.55 13.97
N LEU A 15 1.52 -18.34 15.04
CA LEU A 15 1.47 -19.81 14.98
C LEU A 15 0.06 -20.38 15.25
N PHE A 16 -0.77 -19.72 16.07
CA PHE A 16 -2.15 -20.16 16.34
C PHE A 16 -3.12 -19.94 15.16
N ALA A 17 -2.78 -19.03 14.24
CA ALA A 17 -3.59 -18.68 13.07
C ALA A 17 -3.82 -19.83 12.07
N CYS A 18 -2.91 -20.80 12.02
CA CYS A 18 -2.89 -21.85 11.01
C CYS A 18 -3.78 -23.06 11.34
N CYS A 19 -4.29 -23.19 12.56
CA CYS A 19 -5.13 -24.34 12.97
C CYS A 19 -6.60 -23.95 13.06
N ALA A 20 -7.16 -23.47 11.95
CA ALA A 20 -8.61 -23.36 11.81
C ALA A 20 -9.13 -24.65 11.14
N THR A 21 -9.44 -25.68 11.93
CA THR A 21 -10.72 -26.42 11.92
C THR A 21 -10.58 -27.81 12.58
N ARG A 22 -11.37 -28.03 13.65
CA ARG A 22 -11.73 -29.30 14.33
C ARG A 22 -10.72 -29.86 15.36
N LEU A 23 -11.24 -30.02 16.59
CA LEU A 23 -10.68 -30.74 17.77
C LEU A 23 -9.62 -29.98 18.61
N TRP A 24 -10.12 -29.18 19.56
CA TRP A 24 -9.40 -28.08 20.21
C TRP A 24 -8.51 -28.39 21.43
N ALA A 25 -8.50 -29.59 22.00
CA ALA A 25 -7.65 -29.86 23.17
C ALA A 25 -6.24 -30.38 22.80
N SER A 26 -6.17 -31.33 21.86
CA SER A 26 -4.91 -31.99 21.49
C SER A 26 -3.98 -31.09 20.68
N GLU A 27 -4.51 -30.26 19.79
CA GLU A 27 -3.68 -29.40 18.93
C GLU A 27 -3.08 -28.22 19.69
N MET A 28 -3.82 -27.64 20.64
CA MET A 28 -3.33 -26.59 21.54
C MET A 28 -2.20 -27.11 22.44
N ASP A 29 -2.35 -28.30 23.01
CA ASP A 29 -1.30 -28.91 23.82
C ASP A 29 -0.03 -29.17 23.00
N VAL A 30 -0.17 -29.63 21.75
CA VAL A 30 0.96 -29.85 20.83
C VAL A 30 1.66 -28.54 20.45
N LEU A 31 0.90 -27.48 20.17
CA LEU A 31 1.43 -26.15 19.85
C LEU A 31 2.17 -25.53 21.05
N VAL A 32 1.55 -25.51 22.22
CA VAL A 32 2.15 -24.97 23.45
C VAL A 32 3.42 -25.76 23.83
N ASN A 33 3.40 -27.08 23.67
CA ASN A 33 4.58 -27.91 23.94
C ASN A 33 5.72 -27.62 22.94
N LYS A 34 5.42 -27.45 21.64
CA LYS A 34 6.42 -27.03 20.64
C LYS A 34 6.99 -25.64 20.91
N LEU A 35 6.20 -24.72 21.46
CA LEU A 35 6.66 -23.38 21.84
C LEU A 35 7.63 -23.41 23.03
N VAL A 36 7.43 -24.33 23.97
CA VAL A 36 8.39 -24.61 25.05
C VAL A 36 9.67 -25.23 24.49
N GLU A 37 9.54 -26.19 23.58
CA GLU A 37 10.68 -26.85 22.91
C GLU A 37 11.55 -25.85 22.12
N LYS A 38 10.92 -24.87 21.46
CA LYS A 38 11.61 -23.80 20.72
C LYS A 38 12.12 -22.66 21.61
N GLY A 39 11.96 -22.76 22.93
CA GLY A 39 12.43 -21.76 23.90
C GLY A 39 11.67 -20.43 23.85
N ILE A 40 10.51 -20.41 23.18
CA ILE A 40 9.64 -19.23 23.09
C ILE A 40 8.87 -19.08 24.41
N LEU A 41 8.38 -20.19 24.98
CA LEU A 41 7.69 -20.20 26.27
C LEU A 41 8.51 -20.93 27.33
N THR A 42 8.43 -20.45 28.56
CA THR A 42 8.83 -21.27 29.71
C THR A 42 7.75 -22.35 29.98
N PRO A 43 8.13 -23.52 30.54
CA PRO A 43 7.16 -24.54 30.94
C PRO A 43 6.06 -24.01 31.88
N TYR A 44 6.38 -22.99 32.68
CA TYR A 44 5.45 -22.33 33.59
C TYR A 44 4.42 -21.46 32.87
N GLU A 45 4.86 -20.62 31.92
CA GLU A 45 3.95 -19.80 31.09
C GLU A 45 3.03 -20.68 30.24
N ALA A 46 3.54 -21.82 29.74
CA ALA A 46 2.75 -22.81 29.03
C ALA A 46 1.65 -23.43 29.90
N GLN A 47 1.90 -23.67 31.19
CA GLN A 47 0.88 -24.18 32.11
C GLN A 47 -0.18 -23.13 32.44
N ILE A 48 0.21 -21.87 32.63
CA ILE A 48 -0.73 -20.76 32.84
C ILE A 48 -1.66 -20.62 31.63
N LEU A 49 -1.13 -20.62 30.41
CA LEU A 49 -1.92 -20.53 29.18
C LEU A 49 -2.93 -21.70 29.04
N LYS A 50 -2.49 -22.92 29.36
CA LYS A 50 -3.38 -24.10 29.34
C LYS A 50 -4.46 -24.04 30.42
N ALA A 51 -4.14 -23.46 31.58
CA ALA A 51 -5.08 -23.29 32.68
C ALA A 51 -6.11 -22.20 32.38
N GLU A 52 -5.67 -21.02 31.94
CA GLU A 52 -6.53 -19.90 31.54
C GLU A 52 -7.47 -20.29 30.40
N ALA A 53 -6.98 -21.00 29.38
CA ALA A 53 -7.82 -21.48 28.27
C ALA A 53 -8.88 -22.51 28.73
N LYS A 54 -8.56 -23.35 29.72
CA LYS A 54 -9.52 -24.31 30.30
C LYS A 54 -10.53 -23.62 31.22
N GLU A 55 -10.11 -22.62 31.98
CA GLU A 55 -10.97 -21.86 32.88
C GLU A 55 -11.95 -20.96 32.11
N GLU A 56 -11.50 -20.27 31.06
CA GLU A 56 -12.36 -19.52 30.15
C GLU A 56 -13.37 -20.44 29.43
N ALA A 57 -12.91 -21.59 28.93
CA ALA A 57 -13.81 -22.57 28.30
C ALA A 57 -14.85 -23.14 29.28
N ALA A 58 -14.45 -23.40 30.53
CA ALA A 58 -15.36 -23.87 31.58
C ALA A 58 -16.38 -22.79 32.00
N ALA A 59 -15.97 -21.51 32.06
CA ALA A 59 -16.84 -20.39 32.38
C ALA A 59 -17.88 -20.12 31.26
N GLU A 60 -17.50 -20.28 29.99
CA GLU A 60 -18.44 -20.15 28.85
C GLU A 60 -19.45 -21.31 28.80
N LEU A 61 -19.01 -22.54 29.08
CA LEU A 61 -19.86 -23.72 29.23
C LEU A 61 -20.87 -23.58 30.38
N ALA A 62 -20.44 -23.05 31.52
CA ALA A 62 -21.31 -22.80 32.67
C ALA A 62 -22.39 -21.74 32.41
N GLN A 63 -22.19 -20.87 31.42
CA GLN A 63 -23.17 -19.86 30.97
C GLN A 63 -24.04 -20.33 29.79
N GLY A 64 -23.93 -21.60 29.37
CA GLY A 64 -24.69 -22.15 28.24
C GLY A 64 -24.32 -21.55 26.88
N LYS A 65 -23.17 -20.87 26.78
CA LYS A 65 -22.64 -20.35 25.52
C LYS A 65 -21.77 -21.42 24.86
N ALA A 66 -21.78 -21.48 23.53
CA ALA A 66 -20.82 -22.30 22.81
C ALA A 66 -19.40 -21.87 23.19
N VAL A 67 -18.51 -22.81 23.53
CA VAL A 67 -17.10 -22.54 23.82
C VAL A 67 -16.48 -21.88 22.60
N THR A 68 -16.24 -20.57 22.70
CA THR A 68 -15.61 -19.75 21.69
C THR A 68 -14.12 -19.62 21.98
N VAL A 69 -13.34 -19.30 20.95
CA VAL A 69 -11.89 -19.07 21.04
C VAL A 69 -11.62 -18.06 22.19
N PRO A 70 -10.54 -18.22 22.99
CA PRO A 70 -10.23 -17.35 24.14
C PRO A 70 -10.38 -15.87 23.82
N GLY A 71 -10.90 -15.06 24.74
CA GLY A 71 -11.34 -13.69 24.46
C GLY A 71 -10.25 -12.76 23.90
N TRP A 72 -8.98 -13.07 24.16
CA TRP A 72 -7.83 -12.35 23.60
C TRP A 72 -7.59 -12.66 22.11
N THR A 73 -7.88 -13.89 21.65
CA THR A 73 -7.76 -14.28 20.24
C THR A 73 -8.82 -13.62 19.36
N GLN A 74 -10.01 -13.33 19.91
CA GLN A 74 -11.06 -12.57 19.22
C GLN A 74 -10.66 -11.11 18.96
N LYS A 75 -9.67 -10.58 19.70
CA LYS A 75 -9.14 -9.22 19.54
C LYS A 75 -8.02 -9.14 18.50
N ILE A 76 -7.64 -10.28 17.93
CA ILE A 76 -6.55 -10.39 16.96
C ILE A 76 -7.14 -10.66 15.58
N LYS A 77 -6.70 -9.87 14.61
CA LYS A 77 -7.01 -10.02 13.21
C LYS A 77 -5.76 -10.43 12.45
N ILE A 78 -5.85 -11.57 11.79
CA ILE A 78 -4.79 -12.08 10.92
C ILE A 78 -5.29 -11.96 9.49
N LYS A 79 -4.43 -11.48 8.60
CA LYS A 79 -4.74 -11.34 7.18
C LYS A 79 -3.51 -11.53 6.34
N GLY A 80 -3.67 -12.10 5.16
CA GLY A 80 -2.55 -12.34 4.25
C GLY A 80 -2.97 -12.40 2.80
N ASP A 81 -1.95 -12.40 1.94
CA ASP A 81 -2.13 -12.76 0.54
C ASP A 81 -0.90 -13.48 0.00
N ALA A 82 -1.14 -14.41 -0.92
CA ALA A 82 -0.14 -15.02 -1.75
C ALA A 82 -0.46 -14.69 -3.21
N ARG A 83 0.56 -14.35 -4.00
CA ARG A 83 0.43 -14.06 -5.42
C ARG A 83 1.56 -14.70 -6.21
N PHE A 84 1.21 -15.30 -7.34
CA PHE A 84 2.14 -15.65 -8.39
C PHE A 84 1.88 -14.74 -9.60
N ARG A 85 2.97 -14.30 -10.23
CA ARG A 85 2.97 -13.38 -11.36
C ARG A 85 3.93 -13.87 -12.44
N THR A 86 3.46 -13.94 -13.68
CA THR A 86 4.34 -13.96 -14.85
C THR A 86 4.38 -12.56 -15.44
N GLN A 87 5.58 -12.04 -15.65
CA GLN A 87 5.86 -10.70 -16.12
C GLN A 87 6.66 -10.78 -17.42
N VAL A 88 6.21 -10.09 -18.45
CA VAL A 88 6.88 -9.97 -19.74
C VAL A 88 7.11 -8.51 -20.03
N GLU A 89 8.37 -8.17 -20.28
CA GLU A 89 8.83 -6.82 -20.59
C GLU A 89 9.34 -6.78 -22.01
N TRP A 90 9.03 -5.69 -22.72
CA TRP A 90 9.58 -5.37 -24.03
C TRP A 90 10.02 -3.91 -24.07
N GLY A 91 11.08 -3.65 -24.83
CA GLY A 91 11.64 -2.29 -25.02
C GLY A 91 13.17 -2.32 -25.01
N LYS A 92 13.81 -1.32 -25.61
CA LYS A 92 15.27 -1.20 -25.67
C LYS A 92 15.77 -0.06 -24.78
N GLY A 93 16.78 -0.35 -23.96
CA GLY A 93 17.36 0.62 -23.03
C GLY A 93 18.77 0.29 -22.54
N ARG A 94 19.56 -0.48 -23.32
CA ARG A 94 20.80 -1.19 -22.94
C ARG A 94 20.55 -2.60 -22.38
N ALA A 95 21.56 -3.45 -22.57
CA ALA A 95 21.51 -4.86 -22.20
C ALA A 95 21.21 -5.09 -20.70
N PRO A 96 20.59 -6.23 -20.34
CA PRO A 96 20.23 -7.32 -21.23
C PRO A 96 18.73 -7.41 -21.58
N ALA A 97 18.53 -7.84 -22.83
CA ALA A 97 17.33 -8.34 -23.51
C ALA A 97 16.20 -7.35 -23.89
N HIS A 98 15.97 -7.27 -25.20
CA HIS A 98 14.78 -6.73 -25.86
C HIS A 98 13.45 -7.24 -25.31
N GLN A 99 13.50 -8.43 -24.71
CA GLN A 99 12.39 -9.08 -24.08
C GLN A 99 12.89 -9.79 -22.83
N ARG A 100 12.25 -9.55 -21.69
CA ARG A 100 12.54 -10.26 -20.45
C ARG A 100 11.27 -10.92 -19.93
N ILE A 101 11.36 -12.20 -19.61
CA ILE A 101 10.28 -12.94 -18.93
C ILE A 101 10.74 -13.25 -17.51
N ARG A 102 9.90 -12.92 -16.53
CA ARG A 102 10.14 -13.20 -15.11
C ARG A 102 8.94 -13.87 -14.48
N ASN A 103 9.19 -14.86 -13.64
CA ASN A 103 8.20 -15.33 -12.68
C ASN A 103 8.50 -14.70 -11.33
N ARG A 104 7.45 -14.16 -10.71
CA ARG A 104 7.53 -13.40 -9.48
C ARG A 104 6.49 -13.91 -8.50
N VAL A 105 6.83 -13.89 -7.23
CA VAL A 105 5.94 -14.27 -6.14
C VAL A 105 5.84 -13.15 -5.13
N ARG A 106 4.78 -13.20 -4.34
CA ARG A 106 4.63 -12.40 -3.14
C ARG A 106 3.88 -13.18 -2.10
N ALA A 107 4.38 -13.20 -0.87
CA ALA A 107 3.65 -13.62 0.31
C ALA A 107 3.61 -12.47 1.33
N ARG A 108 2.44 -12.27 1.93
CA ARG A 108 2.19 -11.25 2.96
C ARG A 108 1.46 -11.87 4.14
N LEU A 109 1.88 -11.48 5.33
CA LEU A 109 1.23 -11.86 6.58
C LEU A 109 1.16 -10.65 7.50
N GLY A 110 -0.05 -10.30 7.90
CA GLY A 110 -0.34 -9.19 8.79
C GLY A 110 -1.08 -9.67 10.03
N VAL A 111 -0.67 -9.15 11.18
CA VAL A 111 -1.29 -9.38 12.48
C VAL A 111 -1.63 -8.02 13.08
N GLU A 112 -2.86 -7.83 13.49
CA GLU A 112 -3.31 -6.63 14.21
C GLU A 112 -4.08 -7.03 15.47
N GLY A 113 -3.68 -6.51 16.62
CA GLY A 113 -4.33 -6.75 17.90
C GLY A 113 -4.96 -5.48 18.47
N LYS A 114 -6.19 -5.59 18.97
CA LYS A 114 -6.82 -4.54 19.79
C LYS A 114 -6.25 -4.60 21.20
N VAL A 115 -5.49 -3.56 21.58
CA VAL A 115 -4.92 -3.43 22.93
C VAL A 115 -6.00 -3.00 23.92
N ASN A 116 -6.83 -2.03 23.53
CA ASN A 116 -8.02 -1.61 24.26
C ASN A 116 -9.08 -1.09 23.27
N LYS A 117 -10.11 -0.37 23.74
CA LYS A 117 -11.20 0.15 22.89
C LYS A 117 -10.72 1.16 21.83
N GLN A 118 -9.66 1.92 22.14
CA GLN A 118 -9.16 3.03 21.32
C GLN A 118 -7.84 2.69 20.61
N VAL A 119 -7.04 1.77 21.15
CA VAL A 119 -5.69 1.51 20.68
C VAL A 119 -5.57 0.11 20.09
N SER A 120 -5.01 0.05 18.89
CA SER A 120 -4.59 -1.19 18.23
C SER A 120 -3.12 -1.11 17.83
N ALA A 121 -2.46 -2.26 17.75
CA ALA A 121 -1.09 -2.37 17.24
C ALA A 121 -1.06 -3.42 16.13
N GLY A 122 -0.25 -3.18 15.10
CA GLY A 122 -0.16 -4.10 13.96
C GLY A 122 1.26 -4.27 13.45
N ILE A 123 1.54 -5.46 12.93
CA ILE A 123 2.80 -5.86 12.29
C ILE A 123 2.48 -6.57 10.97
N TYR A 124 3.25 -6.28 9.92
CA TYR A 124 3.10 -6.85 8.58
C TYR A 124 4.44 -7.29 8.05
N ALA A 125 4.54 -8.55 7.68
CA ALA A 125 5.68 -9.12 6.99
C ALA A 125 5.36 -9.35 5.51
N VAL A 126 6.34 -9.13 4.65
CA VAL A 126 6.24 -9.33 3.20
C VAL A 126 7.53 -9.92 2.62
N THR A 127 7.41 -10.74 1.59
CA THR A 127 8.56 -11.14 0.75
C THR A 127 8.90 -10.04 -0.26
N GLY A 128 10.17 -9.83 -0.59
CA GLY A 128 10.56 -8.90 -1.65
C GLY A 128 11.92 -8.26 -1.41
N GLY A 129 12.28 -7.34 -2.30
CA GLY A 129 13.54 -6.60 -2.26
C GLY A 129 13.56 -5.43 -1.27
N ASN A 130 14.54 -4.55 -1.44
CA ASN A 130 14.67 -3.32 -0.66
C ASN A 130 13.74 -2.19 -1.16
N ASP A 131 13.31 -2.20 -2.42
CA ASP A 131 12.47 -1.14 -3.01
C ASP A 131 11.11 -1.05 -2.28
N PRO A 132 10.81 0.06 -1.58
CA PRO A 132 9.57 0.22 -0.82
C PRO A 132 8.32 0.29 -1.70
N ARG A 133 8.48 0.51 -3.01
CA ARG A 133 7.39 0.52 -4.00
C ARG A 133 7.07 -0.86 -4.55
N SER A 134 7.89 -1.87 -4.26
CA SER A 134 7.73 -3.19 -4.85
C SER A 134 7.92 -4.32 -3.85
N THR A 135 6.86 -5.08 -3.64
CA THR A 135 6.87 -6.30 -2.83
C THR A 135 6.98 -7.56 -3.67
N ASN A 136 7.56 -7.45 -4.86
CA ASN A 136 7.79 -8.58 -5.74
C ASN A 136 9.10 -9.28 -5.38
N GLN A 137 9.06 -10.60 -5.25
CA GLN A 137 10.25 -11.45 -5.23
C GLN A 137 10.36 -12.18 -6.57
N THR A 138 11.50 -12.08 -7.25
CA THR A 138 11.73 -12.86 -8.47
C THR A 138 12.05 -14.31 -8.09
N LEU A 139 11.63 -15.27 -8.92
CA LEU A 139 11.98 -16.69 -8.79
C LEU A 139 13.28 -16.94 -9.55
N ASP A 140 14.40 -16.61 -8.93
CA ASP A 140 15.77 -16.76 -9.41
C ASP A 140 16.62 -17.53 -8.38
N ASP A 141 17.96 -17.43 -8.51
CA ASP A 141 18.94 -17.86 -7.51
C ASP A 141 18.81 -19.31 -7.03
N GLY A 142 18.47 -20.21 -7.95
CA GLY A 142 18.63 -21.66 -7.76
C GLY A 142 17.77 -22.26 -6.65
N PHE A 143 16.55 -21.76 -6.46
CA PHE A 143 15.61 -22.19 -5.40
C PHE A 143 16.04 -21.78 -3.98
N GLU A 144 16.81 -20.70 -3.84
CA GLU A 144 17.14 -20.17 -2.52
C GLU A 144 15.90 -19.88 -1.67
N THR A 145 16.06 -19.97 -0.35
CA THR A 145 15.02 -19.59 0.61
C THR A 145 14.81 -18.09 0.60
N GLN A 146 13.56 -17.67 0.41
CA GLN A 146 13.20 -16.26 0.36
C GLN A 146 13.11 -15.63 1.75
N THR A 147 13.46 -14.35 1.84
CA THR A 147 13.41 -13.60 3.10
C THR A 147 12.08 -12.86 3.28
N PHE A 148 11.59 -12.82 4.51
CA PHE A 148 10.51 -11.92 4.91
C PHE A 148 11.10 -10.63 5.49
N ARG A 149 10.48 -9.51 5.14
CA ARG A 149 10.82 -8.15 5.59
C ARG A 149 9.65 -7.55 6.34
N LEU A 150 9.95 -6.67 7.28
CA LEU A 150 8.95 -5.93 8.04
C LEU A 150 8.45 -4.75 7.20
N ASP A 151 7.25 -4.89 6.63
CA ASP A 151 6.62 -3.91 5.74
C ASP A 151 5.92 -2.79 6.52
N ALA A 152 5.29 -3.14 7.64
CA ALA A 152 4.62 -2.19 8.51
C ALA A 152 4.68 -2.65 9.96
N TYR A 153 4.80 -1.70 10.86
CA TYR A 153 4.70 -1.86 12.31
C TYR A 153 4.18 -0.55 12.88
N TYR A 154 3.03 -0.58 13.52
CA TYR A 154 2.37 0.67 13.93
C TYR A 154 1.58 0.53 15.22
N ILE A 155 1.39 1.70 15.84
CA ILE A 155 0.35 1.95 16.82
C ILE A 155 -0.72 2.78 16.12
N LYS A 156 -1.98 2.35 16.28
CA LYS A 156 -3.16 3.03 15.79
C LYS A 156 -4.01 3.44 16.98
N TRP A 157 -4.22 4.74 17.15
CA TRP A 157 -5.08 5.31 18.17
C TRP A 157 -6.32 5.93 17.54
N MET A 158 -7.49 5.50 17.99
CA MET A 158 -8.82 5.99 17.62
C MET A 158 -9.42 6.65 18.86
N PRO A 159 -9.26 7.98 19.05
CA PRO A 159 -9.89 8.67 20.17
C PRO A 159 -11.41 8.50 20.13
N GLU A 160 -12.02 8.36 21.31
CA GLU A 160 -13.48 8.41 21.48
C GLU A 160 -13.85 9.88 21.49
N LEU A 161 -14.36 10.35 20.36
CA LEU A 161 -14.87 11.70 20.19
C LEU A 161 -16.40 11.65 20.26
N ASP A 162 -17.01 12.78 20.60
CA ASP A 162 -18.46 12.91 20.53
C ASP A 162 -18.94 12.74 19.08
N GLU A 163 -20.08 12.10 18.87
CA GLU A 163 -20.65 11.87 17.52
C GLU A 163 -20.92 13.18 16.77
N GLN A 164 -21.11 14.31 17.48
CA GLN A 164 -21.26 15.65 16.89
C GLN A 164 -19.93 16.26 16.45
N ILE A 165 -18.79 15.71 16.90
CA ILE A 165 -17.45 16.13 16.50
C ILE A 165 -16.97 15.29 15.31
N GLY A 166 -17.26 13.99 15.28
CA GLY A 166 -16.85 13.07 14.20
C GLY A 166 -15.76 12.09 14.63
N ASP A 167 -15.07 11.48 13.66
CA ASP A 167 -14.13 10.38 13.89
C ASP A 167 -12.68 10.79 13.69
N GLY A 168 -11.82 10.40 14.63
CA GLY A 168 -10.37 10.62 14.58
C GLY A 168 -9.58 9.31 14.47
N THR A 169 -8.43 9.35 13.81
CA THR A 169 -7.43 8.26 13.85
C THR A 169 -6.03 8.82 13.78
N VAL A 170 -5.14 8.36 14.67
CA VAL A 170 -3.71 8.68 14.67
C VAL A 170 -2.90 7.39 14.46
N TRP A 171 -1.92 7.46 13.58
CA TRP A 171 -0.97 6.40 13.26
C TRP A 171 0.43 6.83 13.68
N LEU A 172 1.18 5.92 14.31
CA LEU A 172 2.58 6.11 14.66
C LEU A 172 3.39 4.89 14.23
N GLY A 173 4.56 5.09 13.63
CA GLY A 173 5.45 4.03 13.16
C GLY A 173 5.47 3.92 11.64
N LYS A 174 5.55 2.70 11.10
CA LYS A 174 5.44 2.40 9.67
C LYS A 174 4.07 1.82 9.38
N PHE A 175 3.24 2.55 8.63
CA PHE A 175 1.82 2.21 8.45
C PHE A 175 1.39 2.29 6.99
N LYS A 176 0.24 1.67 6.68
CA LYS A 176 -0.35 1.82 5.35
C LYS A 176 -0.68 3.28 5.10
N ASN A 177 -0.34 3.77 3.90
CA ASN A 177 -0.57 5.17 3.55
C ASN A 177 -2.05 5.56 3.79
N PRO A 178 -2.31 6.53 4.70
CA PRO A 178 -3.66 6.92 5.09
C PRO A 178 -4.32 7.93 4.13
N PHE A 179 -3.56 8.58 3.26
CA PHE A 179 -4.04 9.67 2.42
C PHE A 179 -4.89 9.18 1.24
N GLN A 180 -5.77 10.05 0.73
CA GLN A 180 -6.29 9.88 -0.62
C GLN A 180 -5.14 10.04 -1.61
N LYS A 181 -4.92 9.02 -2.43
CA LYS A 181 -3.79 8.97 -3.35
C LYS A 181 -4.15 8.26 -4.64
N THR A 182 -3.37 8.45 -5.68
CA THR A 182 -3.25 7.49 -6.78
C THR A 182 -1.81 6.99 -6.91
N ALA A 183 -1.58 6.14 -7.91
CA ALA A 183 -0.25 5.65 -8.25
C ALA A 183 0.60 6.71 -9.00
N LEU A 184 0.05 7.90 -9.25
CA LEU A 184 0.76 9.04 -9.83
C LEU A 184 1.85 9.57 -8.88
N LEU A 185 1.54 9.67 -7.59
CA LEU A 185 2.50 10.06 -6.55
C LEU A 185 2.90 8.90 -5.65
N TRP A 186 1.96 8.06 -5.22
CA TRP A 186 2.24 7.02 -4.21
C TRP A 186 1.97 5.62 -4.74
N ASP A 187 3.03 4.82 -4.90
CA ASP A 187 2.89 3.38 -5.11
C ASP A 187 1.98 2.76 -4.02
N GLY A 188 1.18 1.77 -4.43
CA GLY A 188 0.27 1.04 -3.56
C GLY A 188 0.96 0.21 -2.47
N ASP A 189 2.24 -0.11 -2.66
CA ASP A 189 3.04 -0.92 -1.74
C ASP A 189 3.77 -0.08 -0.67
N ILE A 190 3.95 1.23 -0.89
CA ILE A 190 4.62 2.10 0.11
C ILE A 190 3.82 2.17 1.42
N CYS A 191 4.50 1.83 2.50
CA CYS A 191 4.09 2.14 3.88
C CYS A 191 4.94 3.30 4.43
N PRO A 192 4.39 4.53 4.52
CA PRO A 192 5.08 5.68 5.10
C PRO A 192 5.51 5.42 6.55
N MET A 193 6.60 6.06 6.95
CA MET A 193 7.13 6.04 8.31
C MET A 193 6.94 7.43 8.90
N GLY A 194 6.31 7.55 10.07
CA GLY A 194 5.83 8.84 10.49
C GLY A 194 4.93 8.87 11.69
N VAL A 195 4.29 10.03 11.81
CA VAL A 195 3.01 10.22 12.46
C VAL A 195 2.02 10.66 11.39
N ALA A 196 0.82 10.09 11.39
CA ALA A 196 -0.27 10.58 10.55
C ALA A 196 -1.56 10.68 11.35
N ALA A 197 -2.35 11.70 11.07
CA ALA A 197 -3.66 11.90 11.66
C ALA A 197 -4.72 11.97 10.56
N GLN A 198 -5.90 11.43 10.83
CA GLN A 198 -7.07 11.47 9.96
C GLN A 198 -8.26 11.90 10.78
N TYR A 199 -9.10 12.72 10.17
CA TYR A 199 -10.34 13.19 10.73
C TYR A 199 -11.44 13.11 9.68
N MET A 200 -12.62 12.69 10.09
CA MET A 200 -13.84 12.68 9.29
C MET A 200 -14.94 13.39 10.08
N SER A 201 -15.58 14.39 9.48
CA SER A 201 -16.70 15.08 10.09
C SER A 201 -17.94 14.16 10.15
N PRO A 202 -18.90 14.46 11.04
CA PRO A 202 -20.23 13.90 10.94
C PRO A 202 -20.84 14.18 9.56
N GLY A 203 -21.83 13.37 9.20
CA GLY A 203 -22.59 13.59 7.97
C GLY A 203 -23.40 14.88 8.05
N PHE A 204 -23.44 15.63 6.96
CA PHE A 204 -24.30 16.79 6.78
C PHE A 204 -24.90 16.80 5.38
N GLU A 205 -25.87 17.68 5.13
CA GLU A 205 -26.53 17.80 3.83
C GLU A 205 -26.08 19.07 3.11
N LEU A 206 -25.60 18.93 1.87
CA LEU A 206 -25.36 20.03 0.93
C LEU A 206 -26.57 20.14 0.00
N GLY A 207 -27.58 20.90 0.42
CA GLY A 207 -28.90 20.84 -0.22
C GLY A 207 -29.52 19.47 0.05
N GLU A 208 -29.74 18.67 -1.00
CA GLU A 208 -30.28 17.31 -0.88
C GLU A 208 -29.20 16.20 -0.97
N VAL A 209 -27.92 16.58 -1.00
CA VAL A 209 -26.79 15.66 -1.18
C VAL A 209 -26.11 15.38 0.17
N PRO A 210 -26.16 14.15 0.70
CA PRO A 210 -25.40 13.78 1.90
C PRO A 210 -23.90 13.89 1.66
N ALA A 211 -23.17 14.46 2.61
CA ALA A 211 -21.75 14.74 2.50
C ALA A 211 -21.00 14.63 3.83
N ASN A 212 -19.68 14.44 3.74
CA ASN A 212 -18.73 14.51 4.84
C ASN A 212 -17.48 15.29 4.42
N LEU A 213 -16.92 16.08 5.34
CA LEU A 213 -15.59 16.66 5.22
C LEU A 213 -14.56 15.73 5.86
N TYR A 214 -13.35 15.71 5.32
CA TYR A 214 -12.24 15.03 5.97
C TYR A 214 -10.95 15.85 5.87
N GLY A 215 -10.08 15.63 6.86
CA GLY A 215 -8.73 16.18 6.91
C GLY A 215 -7.74 15.07 7.24
N ASN A 216 -6.61 15.06 6.55
CA ASN A 216 -5.49 14.18 6.84
C ASN A 216 -4.22 15.02 7.02
N PHE A 217 -3.41 14.64 7.99
CA PHE A 217 -2.09 15.22 8.25
C PHE A 217 -1.04 14.11 8.28
N GLY A 218 0.15 14.41 7.78
CA GLY A 218 1.33 13.55 7.87
C GLY A 218 2.55 14.33 8.30
N PHE A 219 3.32 13.79 9.23
CA PHE A 219 4.71 14.14 9.46
C PHE A 219 5.54 12.88 9.24
N LEU A 220 6.23 12.83 8.11
CA LEU A 220 6.85 11.61 7.59
C LEU A 220 8.38 11.76 7.57
N TRP A 221 9.06 10.74 8.05
CA TRP A 221 10.50 10.58 7.89
C TRP A 221 10.75 9.88 6.56
N LEU A 222 11.48 10.53 5.66
CA LEU A 222 11.88 9.92 4.39
C LEU A 222 13.14 9.09 4.57
N ASP A 223 14.08 9.58 5.39
CA ASP A 223 15.29 8.86 5.80
C ASP A 223 15.86 9.42 7.11
N GLU A 224 16.81 8.70 7.71
CA GLU A 224 17.65 9.18 8.83
C GLU A 224 19.12 9.07 8.42
N LEU A 225 19.83 10.20 8.49
CA LEU A 225 21.19 10.29 7.99
C LEU A 225 22.16 10.60 9.11
N SER A 226 22.79 9.55 9.65
CA SER A 226 23.70 9.64 10.80
C SER A 226 24.92 10.57 10.63
N ARG A 227 25.20 11.05 9.41
CA ARG A 227 26.34 11.92 9.08
C ARG A 227 25.96 13.38 8.86
N PHE A 228 24.66 13.69 8.80
CA PHE A 228 24.15 15.03 8.51
C PHE A 228 23.24 15.51 9.66
N GLN A 229 23.08 16.82 9.81
CA GLN A 229 22.21 17.40 10.84
C GLN A 229 20.75 17.49 10.39
N ASP A 230 20.52 17.41 9.07
CA ASP A 230 19.26 17.70 8.43
C ASP A 230 18.69 16.45 7.73
N ASP A 231 17.84 15.73 8.45
CA ASP A 231 17.14 14.57 7.90
C ASP A 231 16.08 15.00 6.88
N PRO A 232 15.89 14.23 5.80
CA PRO A 232 14.82 14.49 4.85
C PRO A 232 13.46 14.11 5.41
N LEU A 233 12.53 15.05 5.35
CA LEU A 233 11.20 14.96 5.95
C LEU A 233 10.13 15.38 4.94
N MET A 234 8.90 14.91 5.15
CA MET A 234 7.74 15.34 4.37
C MET A 234 6.54 15.60 5.28
N PHE A 235 5.99 16.80 5.18
CA PHE A 235 4.70 17.14 5.77
C PHE A 235 3.61 17.01 4.71
N VAL A 236 2.48 16.43 5.09
CA VAL A 236 1.33 16.26 4.21
C VAL A 236 0.12 16.91 4.85
N PHE A 237 -0.53 17.83 4.14
CA PHE A 237 -1.79 18.43 4.53
C PHE A 237 -2.82 18.13 3.45
N GLN A 238 -3.84 17.35 3.75
CA GLN A 238 -4.86 17.00 2.78
C GLN A 238 -6.25 17.26 3.35
N GLY A 239 -7.08 17.96 2.58
CA GLY A 239 -8.49 18.17 2.90
C GLY A 239 -9.36 17.66 1.76
N GLY A 240 -10.59 17.24 2.06
CA GLY A 240 -11.52 16.89 1.01
C GLY A 240 -12.97 16.78 1.44
N LEU A 241 -13.81 16.66 0.42
CA LEU A 241 -15.26 16.54 0.53
C LEU A 241 -15.68 15.25 -0.16
N LYS A 242 -16.42 14.42 0.57
CA LYS A 242 -17.04 13.21 0.06
C LYS A 242 -18.55 13.40 0.02
N MET A 243 -19.17 13.17 -1.13
CA MET A 243 -20.59 13.35 -1.36
C MET A 243 -21.21 12.07 -1.90
N ASP A 244 -22.37 11.69 -1.42
CA ASP A 244 -23.16 10.59 -1.97
C ASP A 244 -24.09 11.15 -3.06
N VAL A 245 -23.65 11.00 -4.31
CA VAL A 245 -24.31 11.57 -5.50
C VAL A 245 -25.13 10.52 -6.22
N ILE A 246 -26.23 10.92 -6.88
CA ILE A 246 -27.11 10.02 -7.64
C ILE A 246 -27.51 8.80 -6.79
N ARG A 247 -28.44 9.00 -5.84
CA ARG A 247 -28.82 8.02 -4.81
C ARG A 247 -29.22 6.66 -5.39
N ASP A 248 -29.96 6.65 -6.50
CA ASP A 248 -30.41 5.42 -7.16
C ASP A 248 -29.26 4.51 -7.61
N TRP A 249 -28.09 5.11 -7.86
CA TRP A 249 -26.91 4.41 -8.34
C TRP A 249 -25.95 4.00 -7.22
N ASP A 250 -26.22 4.43 -5.97
CA ASP A 250 -25.31 4.25 -4.83
C ASP A 250 -23.90 4.76 -5.20
N SER A 251 -23.86 6.02 -5.67
CA SER A 251 -22.63 6.65 -6.13
C SER A 251 -22.06 7.61 -5.10
N THR A 252 -20.74 7.76 -5.14
CA THR A 252 -19.98 8.67 -4.31
C THR A 252 -19.07 9.49 -5.21
N PHE A 253 -19.02 10.80 -4.99
CA PHE A 253 -18.02 11.69 -5.55
C PHE A 253 -17.12 12.23 -4.43
N ASN A 254 -15.81 12.13 -4.61
CA ASN A 254 -14.81 12.60 -3.65
C ASN A 254 -13.87 13.58 -4.35
N VAL A 255 -13.75 14.77 -3.78
CA VAL A 255 -12.80 15.81 -4.18
C VAL A 255 -11.81 16.00 -3.04
N ALA A 256 -10.52 15.93 -3.34
CA ALA A 256 -9.45 16.14 -2.38
C ALA A 256 -8.44 17.15 -2.93
N ALA A 257 -7.86 17.95 -2.05
CA ALA A 257 -6.68 18.73 -2.33
C ALA A 257 -5.63 18.44 -1.25
N ALA A 258 -4.37 18.35 -1.64
CA ALA A 258 -3.25 18.14 -0.74
C ALA A 258 -2.09 19.09 -1.05
N TYR A 259 -1.39 19.47 0.01
CA TYR A 259 -0.09 20.14 -0.06
C TYR A 259 0.95 19.24 0.62
N TYR A 260 2.02 18.93 -0.11
CA TYR A 260 3.18 18.21 0.39
C TYR A 260 4.31 19.22 0.56
N ALA A 261 4.83 19.37 1.77
CA ALA A 261 5.97 20.23 2.04
C ALA A 261 7.18 19.35 2.39
N SER A 262 8.17 19.34 1.51
CA SER A 262 9.36 18.51 1.64
C SER A 262 10.49 19.34 2.23
N SER A 263 11.18 18.78 3.22
CA SER A 263 12.28 19.45 3.91
C SER A 263 13.55 18.63 3.74
N HIS A 264 14.66 19.31 3.43
CA HIS A 264 15.98 18.70 3.24
C HIS A 264 16.03 17.56 2.21
N VAL A 265 15.18 17.61 1.18
CA VAL A 265 15.24 16.69 0.02
C VAL A 265 16.20 17.22 -1.04
N LYS A 266 16.10 18.52 -1.36
CA LYS A 266 16.98 19.24 -2.27
C LYS A 266 18.39 19.35 -1.71
N ASP A 267 19.39 19.20 -2.60
CA ASP A 267 20.82 19.34 -2.30
C ASP A 267 21.33 18.46 -1.14
N ASN A 268 20.55 17.47 -0.73
CA ASN A 268 20.91 16.48 0.27
C ASN A 268 21.76 15.38 -0.38
N ASP A 269 22.83 14.96 0.30
CA ASP A 269 23.72 13.89 -0.15
C ASP A 269 23.04 12.52 -0.31
N ASN A 270 21.81 12.38 0.18
CA ASN A 270 20.98 11.20 -0.03
C ASN A 270 20.22 11.18 -1.37
N GLY A 271 20.26 12.26 -2.17
CA GLY A 271 19.48 12.40 -3.40
C GLY A 271 19.42 11.17 -4.33
N PRO A 272 20.54 10.50 -4.66
CA PRO A 272 20.54 9.32 -5.53
C PRO A 272 20.44 8.00 -4.75
N ASN A 273 20.44 8.04 -3.42
CA ASN A 273 20.56 6.88 -2.53
C ASN A 273 19.22 6.49 -1.87
N TYR A 274 18.14 7.25 -2.09
CA TYR A 274 16.81 6.77 -1.71
C TYR A 274 16.56 5.43 -2.37
N VAL A 275 16.31 4.44 -1.53
CA VAL A 275 16.00 3.10 -2.01
C VAL A 275 14.72 3.17 -2.84
N GLY A 276 14.83 2.82 -4.12
CA GLY A 276 13.74 2.93 -5.10
C GLY A 276 13.77 4.21 -5.94
N ALA A 277 14.71 5.14 -5.78
CA ALA A 277 14.87 6.23 -6.75
C ALA A 277 15.23 5.66 -8.13
N ALA A 278 14.59 6.19 -9.19
CA ALA A 278 14.85 5.76 -10.57
C ALA A 278 15.93 6.58 -11.27
N GLY A 279 16.41 7.66 -10.68
CA GLY A 279 17.44 8.50 -11.31
C GLY A 279 16.90 9.34 -12.48
N THR A 280 15.59 9.55 -12.52
CA THR A 280 14.86 10.20 -13.61
C THR A 280 14.60 11.68 -13.37
N ASN A 281 14.59 12.14 -12.11
CA ASN A 281 14.52 13.56 -11.77
C ASN A 281 15.80 14.32 -12.18
N THR A 282 15.77 15.65 -12.08
CA THR A 282 16.96 16.50 -12.27
C THR A 282 17.88 16.45 -11.05
N TYR A 283 19.18 16.21 -11.29
CA TYR A 283 20.21 16.18 -10.25
C TYR A 283 21.30 17.25 -10.49
N ASN A 284 21.74 17.90 -9.42
CA ASN A 284 22.93 18.76 -9.36
C ASN A 284 24.02 18.06 -8.57
N ASN A 285 25.16 17.75 -9.21
CA ASN A 285 26.27 17.01 -8.57
C ASN A 285 25.81 15.70 -7.88
N GLY A 286 24.85 15.01 -8.50
CA GLY A 286 24.28 13.76 -7.98
C GLY A 286 23.21 13.94 -6.90
N ARG A 287 22.81 15.16 -6.54
CA ARG A 287 21.77 15.44 -5.52
C ARG A 287 20.51 16.00 -6.18
N TYR A 288 19.32 15.81 -5.59
CA TYR A 288 18.10 16.37 -6.17
C TYR A 288 18.20 17.89 -6.29
N ALA A 289 17.85 18.41 -7.47
CA ALA A 289 17.83 19.85 -7.73
C ALA A 289 16.55 20.53 -7.21
N SER A 290 15.49 19.76 -6.98
CA SER A 290 14.16 20.21 -6.54
C SER A 290 13.89 19.75 -5.10
N SER A 291 13.15 20.54 -4.31
CA SER A 291 12.71 20.08 -2.99
C SER A 291 11.46 19.19 -3.06
N PHE A 292 10.65 19.35 -4.10
CA PHE A 292 9.35 18.69 -4.29
C PHE A 292 8.29 19.13 -3.26
N ASP A 293 8.02 20.42 -3.23
CA ASP A 293 6.80 20.96 -2.63
C ASP A 293 5.65 20.82 -3.64
N LEU A 294 4.61 20.06 -3.31
CA LEU A 294 3.60 19.63 -4.27
C LEU A 294 2.20 20.13 -3.91
N VAL A 295 1.47 20.61 -4.90
CA VAL A 295 0.01 20.78 -4.85
C VAL A 295 -0.62 19.63 -5.63
N ASP A 296 -1.53 18.89 -5.00
CA ASP A 296 -2.17 17.70 -5.54
C ASP A 296 -3.70 17.84 -5.45
N VAL A 297 -4.40 17.66 -6.57
CA VAL A 297 -5.86 17.69 -6.66
C VAL A 297 -6.38 16.35 -7.17
N LEU A 298 -7.16 15.66 -6.35
CA LEU A 298 -7.75 14.36 -6.66
C LEU A 298 -9.25 14.44 -6.82
N LEU A 299 -9.75 13.86 -7.91
CA LEU A 299 -11.17 13.69 -8.19
C LEU A 299 -11.47 12.20 -8.33
N LYS A 300 -12.47 11.68 -7.60
CA LYS A 300 -12.86 10.27 -7.67
C LYS A 300 -14.37 10.13 -7.64
N TYR A 301 -14.93 9.59 -8.71
CA TYR A 301 -16.30 9.14 -8.81
C TYR A 301 -16.33 7.61 -8.76
N ASP A 302 -17.19 7.05 -7.93
CA ASP A 302 -17.43 5.62 -7.83
C ASP A 302 -18.92 5.36 -7.73
N SER A 303 -19.40 4.34 -8.44
CA SER A 303 -20.80 3.95 -8.43
C SER A 303 -20.94 2.43 -8.45
N LYS A 304 -22.03 1.92 -7.87
CA LYS A 304 -22.33 0.48 -7.87
C LYS A 304 -23.28 0.07 -8.99
N ARG A 305 -23.98 1.02 -9.61
CA ARG A 305 -25.02 0.76 -10.62
C ARG A 305 -25.05 1.87 -11.67
N ILE A 306 -25.53 1.57 -12.86
CA ILE A 306 -25.83 2.57 -13.89
C ILE A 306 -27.23 2.29 -14.45
N PHE A 307 -28.15 3.25 -14.31
CA PHE A 307 -29.57 3.02 -14.51
C PHE A 307 -30.03 1.78 -13.71
N ASP A 308 -30.72 0.84 -14.36
CA ASP A 308 -31.20 -0.40 -13.75
C ASP A 308 -30.16 -1.52 -13.69
N PHE A 309 -28.94 -1.29 -14.19
CA PHE A 309 -27.89 -2.32 -14.26
C PHE A 309 -26.97 -2.27 -13.03
N GLU A 310 -26.77 -3.42 -12.37
CA GLU A 310 -25.81 -3.58 -11.27
C GLU A 310 -24.35 -3.68 -11.74
N ILE A 311 -23.94 -2.72 -12.56
CA ILE A 311 -22.59 -2.64 -13.09
C ILE A 311 -21.89 -1.47 -12.41
N GLY A 312 -20.98 -1.81 -11.51
CA GLY A 312 -20.12 -0.82 -10.86
C GLY A 312 -19.25 -0.11 -11.89
N HIS A 313 -19.00 1.16 -11.68
CA HIS A 313 -18.15 1.96 -12.55
C HIS A 313 -17.53 3.12 -11.77
N GLY A 314 -16.52 3.75 -12.34
CA GLY A 314 -15.93 4.93 -11.71
C GLY A 314 -14.95 5.63 -12.61
N LEU A 315 -14.72 6.90 -12.28
CA LEU A 315 -13.80 7.81 -12.95
C LEU A 315 -12.88 8.39 -11.89
N TYR A 316 -11.62 8.61 -12.23
CA TYR A 316 -10.68 9.22 -11.31
C TYR A 316 -9.66 10.07 -12.06
N SER A 317 -9.28 11.18 -11.46
CA SER A 317 -8.24 12.07 -11.95
C SER A 317 -7.37 12.52 -10.79
N ASP A 318 -6.10 12.75 -11.09
CA ASP A 318 -5.08 13.23 -10.16
C ASP A 318 -4.22 14.23 -10.92
N LEU A 319 -4.05 15.44 -10.38
CA LEU A 319 -3.31 16.54 -10.99
C LEU A 319 -2.34 17.09 -9.95
N ILE A 320 -1.04 17.07 -10.27
CA ILE A 320 0.02 17.42 -9.35
C ILE A 320 0.93 18.46 -9.99
N TRP A 321 1.20 19.53 -9.24
CA TRP A 321 2.18 20.56 -9.59
C TRP A 321 3.26 20.63 -8.52
N ASN A 322 4.51 20.55 -8.93
CA ASN A 322 5.65 20.86 -8.07
C ASN A 322 5.93 22.37 -8.07
N THR A 323 5.70 23.04 -6.95
CA THR A 323 5.89 24.48 -6.81
C THR A 323 7.36 24.91 -6.63
N ASP A 324 8.28 23.96 -6.47
CA ASP A 324 9.73 24.18 -6.34
C ASP A 324 10.54 23.29 -7.31
N SER A 325 10.13 23.26 -8.58
CA SER A 325 10.84 22.51 -9.63
C SER A 325 12.03 23.26 -10.19
N ALA A 326 13.18 22.59 -10.28
CA ALA A 326 14.40 23.15 -10.87
C ALA A 326 14.35 23.25 -12.41
N ALA A 327 13.70 22.31 -13.09
CA ALA A 327 13.68 22.25 -14.55
C ALA A 327 12.45 22.91 -15.19
N SER A 328 11.53 23.49 -14.40
CA SER A 328 10.21 23.97 -14.87
C SER A 328 9.37 22.90 -15.60
N LYS A 329 9.68 21.63 -15.33
CA LYS A 329 9.00 20.42 -15.82
C LYS A 329 8.29 19.77 -14.63
N ASP A 330 7.26 20.46 -14.18
CA ASP A 330 6.76 20.39 -12.82
C ASP A 330 5.34 19.83 -12.71
N PHE A 331 4.77 19.39 -13.84
CA PHE A 331 3.39 18.95 -13.89
C PHE A 331 3.24 17.46 -14.14
N ALA A 332 2.34 16.82 -13.39
CA ALA A 332 1.92 15.45 -13.61
C ALA A 332 0.40 15.35 -13.57
N TRP A 333 -0.15 14.46 -14.39
CA TRP A 333 -1.56 14.13 -14.30
C TRP A 333 -1.82 12.66 -14.66
N LEU A 334 -2.92 12.15 -14.10
CA LEU A 334 -3.46 10.84 -14.38
C LEU A 334 -4.97 10.98 -14.55
N THR A 335 -5.52 10.30 -15.54
CA THR A 335 -6.97 10.10 -15.63
C THR A 335 -7.28 8.65 -15.94
N GLY A 336 -8.33 8.11 -15.34
CA GLY A 336 -8.69 6.72 -15.52
C GLY A 336 -10.15 6.43 -15.24
N ALA A 337 -10.55 5.27 -15.71
CA ALA A 337 -11.91 4.77 -15.58
C ALA A 337 -11.90 3.27 -15.29
N TYR A 338 -12.99 2.79 -14.71
CA TYR A 338 -13.23 1.35 -14.61
C TYR A 338 -14.69 0.98 -14.77
N LEU A 339 -14.90 -0.29 -15.12
CA LEU A 339 -16.19 -0.96 -15.20
C LEU A 339 -16.11 -2.30 -14.45
N GLY A 340 -17.22 -2.71 -13.84
CA GLY A 340 -17.34 -3.90 -13.00
C GLY A 340 -17.15 -3.63 -11.51
N LYS A 341 -16.96 -4.70 -10.73
CA LYS A 341 -16.84 -4.62 -9.27
C LYS A 341 -15.50 -4.00 -8.88
N LYS A 342 -15.50 -2.84 -8.20
CA LYS A 342 -14.29 -2.15 -7.71
C LYS A 342 -13.24 -3.07 -7.07
N LYS A 343 -13.69 -4.06 -6.30
CA LYS A 343 -12.86 -5.10 -5.67
C LYS A 343 -13.52 -6.48 -5.88
N PRO A 344 -13.18 -7.21 -6.97
CA PRO A 344 -13.68 -8.56 -7.20
C PRO A 344 -13.23 -9.50 -6.07
N LYS A 345 -14.17 -10.26 -5.51
CA LYS A 345 -13.92 -11.21 -4.41
C LYS A 345 -14.70 -12.50 -4.52
N LYS A 346 -15.88 -12.48 -5.14
CA LYS A 346 -16.75 -13.66 -5.31
C LYS A 346 -16.67 -14.16 -6.76
N PRO A 347 -16.85 -15.47 -7.01
CA PRO A 347 -16.87 -16.04 -8.35
C PRO A 347 -17.71 -15.21 -9.33
N GLY A 348 -17.20 -14.99 -10.54
CA GLY A 348 -17.89 -14.24 -11.59
C GLY A 348 -17.77 -12.72 -11.49
N GLN A 349 -17.31 -12.18 -10.35
CA GLN A 349 -17.03 -10.74 -10.25
C GLN A 349 -15.79 -10.38 -11.08
N TRP A 350 -15.88 -9.30 -11.83
CA TRP A 350 -14.80 -8.81 -12.67
C TRP A 350 -14.61 -7.29 -12.54
N LYS A 351 -13.46 -6.82 -12.97
CA LYS A 351 -13.16 -5.39 -13.15
C LYS A 351 -12.29 -5.21 -14.37
N ALA A 352 -12.71 -4.36 -15.31
CA ALA A 352 -11.86 -3.83 -16.37
C ALA A 352 -11.54 -2.37 -16.05
N TYR A 353 -10.31 -1.93 -16.32
CA TYR A 353 -9.90 -0.54 -16.08
C TYR A 353 -8.83 -0.11 -17.07
N GLY A 354 -8.73 1.19 -17.26
CA GLY A 354 -7.73 1.84 -18.09
C GLY A 354 -7.46 3.25 -17.58
N GLU A 355 -6.22 3.68 -17.68
CA GLU A 355 -5.77 5.02 -17.31
C GLU A 355 -4.64 5.48 -18.23
N TYR A 356 -4.54 6.79 -18.38
CA TYR A 356 -3.39 7.46 -18.98
C TYR A 356 -2.66 8.25 -17.89
N ARG A 357 -1.34 8.24 -17.96
CA ARG A 357 -0.48 9.01 -17.06
C ARG A 357 0.50 9.84 -17.87
N TYR A 358 0.80 11.03 -17.38
CA TYR A 358 1.83 11.92 -17.88
C TYR A 358 2.55 12.49 -16.67
N ILE A 359 3.85 12.25 -16.57
CA ILE A 359 4.65 12.63 -15.40
C ILE A 359 5.90 13.34 -15.88
N GLU A 360 5.93 14.66 -15.77
CA GLU A 360 7.13 15.42 -16.12
C GLU A 360 8.27 15.14 -15.16
N ARG A 361 9.49 15.45 -15.63
CA ARG A 361 10.75 15.09 -15.00
C ARG A 361 10.81 15.42 -13.53
N ASP A 362 10.38 16.62 -13.13
CA ASP A 362 10.47 17.10 -11.76
C ASP A 362 9.09 17.33 -11.14
N ALA A 363 8.05 16.68 -11.66
CA ALA A 363 6.68 16.84 -11.15
C ALA A 363 6.47 16.15 -9.78
N VAL A 364 7.13 15.02 -9.56
CA VAL A 364 7.08 14.25 -8.31
C VAL A 364 8.45 13.65 -8.01
N PRO A 365 8.78 13.35 -6.75
CA PRO A 365 10.01 12.63 -6.42
C PRO A 365 9.95 11.19 -6.94
N ASP A 366 10.96 10.77 -7.70
CA ASP A 366 10.92 9.51 -8.47
C ASP A 366 11.03 8.23 -7.61
N PHE A 367 11.27 8.36 -6.31
CA PHE A 367 11.26 7.25 -5.35
C PHE A 367 9.86 6.93 -4.77
N LEU A 368 8.81 7.65 -5.16
CA LEU A 368 7.42 7.43 -4.71
C LEU A 368 6.43 6.83 -5.73
N PRO A 369 6.42 7.20 -7.03
CA PRO A 369 5.40 6.75 -7.99
C PRO A 369 5.44 5.24 -8.28
N ASP A 370 4.44 4.73 -9.01
CA ASP A 370 4.29 3.31 -9.37
C ASP A 370 5.59 2.69 -9.92
N SER A 371 6.13 1.70 -9.23
CA SER A 371 7.38 1.01 -9.60
C SER A 371 7.33 0.27 -10.94
N ASP A 372 6.13 -0.06 -11.42
CA ASP A 372 5.93 -0.77 -12.69
C ASP A 372 5.64 0.22 -13.86
N PHE A 373 5.36 1.50 -13.58
CA PHE A 373 5.24 2.53 -14.63
C PHE A 373 6.63 3.11 -14.95
N TYR A 374 7.06 2.99 -16.20
CA TYR A 374 8.43 3.37 -16.58
C TYR A 374 8.59 4.88 -16.63
N GLY A 375 9.62 5.36 -15.93
CA GLY A 375 10.20 6.69 -16.14
C GLY A 375 11.38 6.60 -17.11
N PHE A 376 11.95 7.75 -17.48
CA PHE A 376 13.03 7.82 -18.46
C PHE A 376 14.07 8.87 -18.08
N VAL A 377 15.35 8.52 -18.13
CA VAL A 377 16.43 9.53 -18.09
C VAL A 377 16.50 10.30 -19.42
N ASN A 378 17.30 11.36 -19.48
CA ASN A 378 17.40 12.23 -20.66
C ASN A 378 17.76 11.49 -21.96
N ASP A 379 18.56 10.43 -21.84
CA ASP A 379 18.98 9.60 -22.98
C ASP A 379 17.84 8.67 -23.48
N GLY A 380 16.62 8.79 -22.96
CA GLY A 380 15.48 7.93 -23.30
C GLY A 380 15.60 6.50 -22.74
N ILE A 381 16.52 6.28 -21.80
CA ILE A 381 16.69 4.96 -21.17
C ILE A 381 15.56 4.75 -20.15
N PRO A 382 14.76 3.68 -20.27
CA PRO A 382 13.66 3.36 -19.36
C PRO A 382 14.20 2.91 -17.99
N GLU A 383 13.69 3.53 -16.93
CA GLU A 383 13.96 3.18 -15.54
C GLU A 383 12.66 2.77 -14.83
N GLY A 384 12.74 1.71 -14.03
CA GLY A 384 11.56 1.14 -13.36
C GLY A 384 11.03 2.06 -12.26
N GLY A 385 9.84 2.61 -12.46
CA GLY A 385 9.21 3.52 -11.52
C GLY A 385 9.86 4.89 -11.48
N GLY A 386 9.53 5.79 -12.39
CA GLY A 386 10.15 7.11 -12.38
C GLY A 386 9.29 8.19 -13.02
N THR A 387 9.93 9.30 -13.35
CA THR A 387 9.35 10.47 -14.00
C THR A 387 9.81 10.59 -15.46
N ASN A 388 9.45 11.70 -16.14
CA ASN A 388 9.73 11.93 -17.56
C ASN A 388 9.11 10.85 -18.48
N GLY A 389 7.97 10.31 -18.08
CA GLY A 389 7.28 9.22 -18.78
C GLY A 389 5.79 9.49 -18.94
N GLN A 390 5.24 9.06 -20.07
CA GLN A 390 3.81 9.09 -20.34
C GLN A 390 3.33 7.78 -20.94
N GLY A 391 2.05 7.45 -20.75
CA GLY A 391 1.52 6.23 -21.36
C GLY A 391 0.23 5.69 -20.77
N PHE A 392 -0.20 4.57 -21.35
CA PHE A 392 -1.42 3.86 -21.00
C PHE A 392 -1.13 2.70 -20.05
N VAL A 393 -1.99 2.55 -19.04
CA VAL A 393 -2.03 1.39 -18.15
C VAL A 393 -3.43 0.83 -18.16
N GLY A 394 -3.58 -0.45 -18.48
CA GLY A 394 -4.87 -1.12 -18.57
C GLY A 394 -4.87 -2.48 -17.91
N GLY A 395 -6.04 -2.98 -17.51
CA GLY A 395 -6.11 -4.34 -16.99
C GLY A 395 -7.51 -4.88 -16.75
N ILE A 396 -7.57 -6.19 -16.61
CA ILE A 396 -8.77 -6.96 -16.28
C ILE A 396 -8.47 -7.83 -15.07
N LYS A 397 -9.42 -7.91 -14.15
CA LYS A 397 -9.40 -8.83 -13.00
C LYS A 397 -10.68 -9.66 -13.00
N TYR A 398 -10.56 -10.95 -12.72
CA TYR A 398 -11.68 -11.88 -12.66
C TYR A 398 -11.54 -12.79 -11.44
N ALA A 399 -12.54 -12.81 -10.57
CA ALA A 399 -12.58 -13.68 -9.41
C ALA A 399 -13.07 -15.08 -9.82
N ILE A 400 -12.19 -16.08 -9.73
CA ILE A 400 -12.48 -17.48 -10.07
C ILE A 400 -13.07 -18.25 -8.89
N PHE A 401 -12.58 -17.96 -7.68
CA PHE A 401 -13.09 -18.48 -6.43
C PHE A 401 -13.23 -17.36 -5.40
N ASN A 402 -13.84 -17.66 -4.25
CA ASN A 402 -13.85 -16.72 -3.14
C ASN A 402 -12.41 -16.32 -2.79
N ASN A 403 -12.15 -15.01 -2.82
CA ASN A 403 -10.86 -14.39 -2.54
C ASN A 403 -9.70 -14.86 -3.45
N THR A 404 -10.00 -15.47 -4.59
CA THR A 404 -9.00 -15.90 -5.59
C THR A 404 -9.26 -15.20 -6.92
N VAL A 405 -8.30 -14.38 -7.36
CA VAL A 405 -8.46 -13.48 -8.50
C VAL A 405 -7.36 -13.70 -9.52
N LEU A 406 -7.75 -13.90 -10.78
CA LEU A 406 -6.87 -13.79 -11.94
C LEU A 406 -6.81 -12.33 -12.39
N GLY A 407 -5.64 -11.90 -12.84
CA GLY A 407 -5.42 -10.54 -13.33
C GLY A 407 -4.54 -10.51 -14.56
N VAL A 408 -4.86 -9.64 -15.50
CA VAL A 408 -3.97 -9.23 -16.59
C VAL A 408 -3.83 -7.71 -16.50
N LYS A 409 -2.60 -7.22 -16.49
CA LYS A 409 -2.28 -5.78 -16.52
C LYS A 409 -1.25 -5.52 -17.60
N TYR A 410 -1.43 -4.45 -18.35
CA TYR A 410 -0.57 -4.05 -19.44
C TYR A 410 -0.20 -2.57 -19.31
N TYR A 411 1.06 -2.27 -19.58
CA TYR A 411 1.63 -0.93 -19.62
C TYR A 411 2.22 -0.69 -21.01
N TYR A 412 2.04 0.52 -21.50
CA TYR A 412 2.70 1.04 -22.70
C TYR A 412 3.15 2.47 -22.38
N CYS A 413 4.46 2.67 -22.28
CA CYS A 413 5.09 3.90 -21.80
C CYS A 413 6.09 4.43 -22.83
N THR A 414 6.19 5.74 -22.95
CA THR A 414 7.16 6.45 -23.79
C THR A 414 7.77 7.63 -23.03
N PRO A 415 9.01 8.03 -23.32
CA PRO A 415 9.57 9.25 -22.73
C PRO A 415 8.77 10.49 -23.16
N ILE A 416 8.73 11.49 -22.28
CA ILE A 416 8.18 12.82 -22.62
C ILE A 416 9.27 13.63 -23.34
N ASP A 417 10.43 13.75 -22.70
CA ASP A 417 11.58 14.49 -23.22
C ASP A 417 12.82 13.61 -23.35
N ILE A 418 13.56 13.82 -24.43
CA ILE A 418 14.83 13.17 -24.75
C ILE A 418 15.84 14.18 -25.29
N ASP A 419 17.13 13.95 -25.04
CA ASP A 419 18.19 14.86 -25.49
C ASP A 419 18.37 14.81 -27.01
N ALA A 420 18.62 15.97 -27.61
CA ALA A 420 18.86 16.10 -29.04
C ALA A 420 20.13 15.33 -29.44
N GLY A 421 19.99 14.31 -30.29
CA GLY A 421 21.09 13.41 -30.68
C GLY A 421 21.02 12.02 -30.08
N THR A 422 20.07 11.76 -29.20
CA THR A 422 19.75 10.42 -28.70
C THR A 422 19.38 9.48 -29.86
N ALA A 423 19.99 8.28 -29.89
CA ALA A 423 19.73 7.29 -30.91
C ALA A 423 18.24 6.88 -30.95
N ASP A 424 17.69 6.68 -32.14
CA ASP A 424 16.26 6.39 -32.34
C ASP A 424 15.77 5.15 -31.55
N GLN A 425 16.66 4.21 -31.25
CA GLN A 425 16.36 3.03 -30.44
C GLN A 425 15.90 3.34 -29.00
N PHE A 426 16.24 4.52 -28.46
CA PHE A 426 15.79 4.98 -27.14
C PHE A 426 14.46 5.74 -27.19
N LYS A 427 13.86 5.86 -28.39
CA LYS A 427 12.52 6.40 -28.60
C LYS A 427 11.46 5.30 -28.68
N GLU A 428 11.88 4.03 -28.68
CA GLU A 428 10.95 2.89 -28.72
C GLU A 428 10.12 2.83 -27.42
N PRO A 429 8.82 2.51 -27.51
CA PRO A 429 7.96 2.40 -26.33
C PRO A 429 8.39 1.22 -25.44
N TYR A 430 8.35 1.43 -24.14
CA TYR A 430 8.47 0.35 -23.17
C TYR A 430 7.11 -0.28 -22.88
N GLN A 431 7.06 -1.60 -22.86
CA GLN A 431 5.84 -2.37 -22.66
C GLN A 431 6.03 -3.38 -21.55
N LEU A 432 5.02 -3.54 -20.70
CA LEU A 432 5.04 -4.49 -19.60
C LEU A 432 3.68 -5.20 -19.50
N LEU A 433 3.67 -6.51 -19.64
CA LEU A 433 2.53 -7.39 -19.41
C LEU A 433 2.72 -8.16 -18.10
N GLN A 434 1.71 -8.16 -17.26
CA GLN A 434 1.66 -8.91 -16.00
C GLN A 434 0.44 -9.80 -15.99
N MET A 435 0.64 -11.08 -15.69
CA MET A 435 -0.41 -12.08 -15.51
C MET A 435 -0.32 -12.60 -14.07
N ASP A 436 -1.37 -12.39 -13.30
CA ASP A 436 -1.42 -12.63 -11.85
C ASP A 436 -2.45 -13.71 -11.50
N ILE A 437 -2.12 -14.54 -10.52
CA ILE A 437 -3.10 -15.23 -9.66
C ILE A 437 -2.83 -14.82 -8.22
N ALA A 438 -3.85 -14.31 -7.52
CA ALA A 438 -3.73 -13.85 -6.14
C ALA A 438 -4.82 -14.48 -5.26
N VAL A 439 -4.41 -15.01 -4.11
CA VAL A 439 -5.26 -15.61 -3.09
C VAL A 439 -5.15 -14.78 -1.81
N LYS A 440 -6.29 -14.42 -1.21
CA LYS A 440 -6.34 -13.66 0.05
C LYS A 440 -7.03 -14.47 1.14
N PHE A 441 -6.53 -14.37 2.37
CA PHE A 441 -7.08 -15.03 3.55
C PHE A 441 -7.13 -14.10 4.76
#